data_AF-A0A7K3GGR2-F1
#
_entry.id   AF-A0A7K3GGR2-F1
#
_cell.length_a   1.000
_cell.length_b   1.000
_cell.length_c   1.000
_cell.angle_alpha   90.00
_cell.angle_beta   90.00
_cell.angle_gamma   90.00
#
_symmetry.space_group_name_H-M   'P 1'
#
loop_
_entity.id
_entity.type
_entity.pdbx_description
1 polymer ?
#
loop_
_entity_poly.entity_id
_entity_poly.type
_entity_poly.pdbx_seq_one_letter_code
_entity_poly.pdbx_strand_id
1 'polypeptide(L)'
;AFGPAASADLRAWCGLAGLPAAVTAVRGELVAFRDERGRELLDLPEAPRPDPGTPAPVRFLPAFDNVILGYQDRSRIIDDEHRGLSVAGARVVLVDGRVSATWTVEEGTVSVTPLRRLSRADRTEVAEEGRALAAFLSDGDGDRIRVGAAPP
;
A
#
# COMPACT_ATOMS: atom_id res chain seq x y z
N ALA A 1 2.78 -11.12 -1.83
CA ALA A 1 3.92 -11.36 -0.91
C ALA A 1 4.18 -10.06 -0.14
N PHE A 2 4.55 -10.14 1.14
CA PHE A 2 4.79 -8.98 2.02
C PHE A 2 6.26 -8.92 2.51
N GLY A 3 7.14 -9.70 1.87
CA GLY A 3 8.58 -9.69 2.14
C GLY A 3 9.32 -8.74 1.19
N PRO A 4 10.58 -8.41 1.49
CA PRO A 4 11.28 -8.69 2.74
C PRO A 4 10.70 -7.88 3.92
N ALA A 5 10.64 -8.48 5.12
CA ALA A 5 10.05 -7.88 6.32
C ALA A 5 10.88 -8.13 7.58
N ALA A 6 10.86 -7.20 8.54
CA ALA A 6 11.54 -7.40 9.82
C ALA A 6 10.71 -8.33 10.72
N SER A 7 11.36 -8.99 11.69
CA SER A 7 10.65 -9.77 12.73
C SER A 7 9.64 -8.93 13.51
N ALA A 8 9.86 -7.62 13.62
CA ALA A 8 8.93 -6.70 14.26
C ALA A 8 7.66 -6.45 13.42
N ASP A 9 7.76 -6.47 12.08
CA ASP A 9 6.61 -6.40 11.18
C ASP A 9 5.75 -7.67 11.32
N LEU A 10 6.39 -8.85 11.31
CA LEU A 10 5.71 -10.12 11.55
C LEU A 10 4.95 -10.12 12.88
N ARG A 11 5.57 -9.57 13.95
CA ARG A 11 4.92 -9.42 15.26
C ARG A 11 3.72 -8.47 15.20
N ALA A 12 3.88 -7.33 14.54
CA ALA A 12 2.81 -6.35 14.40
C ALA A 12 1.61 -6.93 13.63
N TRP A 13 1.86 -7.79 12.65
CA TRP A 13 0.84 -8.45 11.85
C TRP A 13 0.11 -9.58 12.59
N CYS A 14 0.84 -10.56 13.16
CA CYS A 14 0.21 -11.76 13.72
C CYS A 14 -0.16 -11.65 15.21
N GLY A 15 0.45 -10.73 15.95
CA GLY A 15 0.23 -10.57 17.39
C GLY A 15 0.70 -11.75 18.25
N LEU A 16 1.39 -12.74 17.68
CA LEU A 16 1.78 -13.96 18.38
C LEU A 16 2.89 -13.73 19.41
N ALA A 17 2.72 -14.34 20.58
CA ALA A 17 3.81 -14.54 21.52
C ALA A 17 4.82 -15.58 20.99
N GLY A 18 6.06 -15.56 21.46
CA GLY A 18 7.07 -16.57 21.10
C GLY A 18 7.62 -16.48 19.67
N LEU A 19 7.28 -15.43 18.92
CA LEU A 19 7.74 -15.23 17.55
C LEU A 19 9.28 -15.37 17.36
N PRO A 20 10.16 -14.92 18.27
CA PRO A 20 11.59 -15.12 18.11
C PRO A 20 12.01 -16.59 17.96
N ALA A 21 11.36 -17.50 18.71
CA ALA A 21 11.66 -18.93 18.62
C ALA A 21 11.17 -19.52 17.29
N ALA A 22 9.98 -19.12 16.83
CA ALA A 22 9.45 -19.54 15.54
C ALA A 22 10.33 -19.09 14.38
N VAL A 23 10.75 -17.82 14.34
CA VAL A 23 11.66 -17.28 13.32
C VAL A 23 13.02 -18.00 13.35
N THR A 24 13.54 -18.29 14.55
CA THR A 24 14.80 -19.04 14.70
C THR A 24 14.68 -20.46 14.13
N ALA A 25 13.56 -21.14 14.39
CA ALA A 25 13.33 -22.52 13.93
C ALA A 25 13.35 -22.64 12.39
N VAL A 26 12.85 -21.63 11.68
CA VAL A 26 12.81 -21.61 10.20
C VAL A 26 13.94 -20.79 9.58
N ARG A 27 14.91 -20.30 10.36
CA ARG A 27 15.90 -19.33 9.88
C ARG A 27 16.75 -19.86 8.70
N GLY A 28 17.01 -21.17 8.68
CA GLY A 28 17.74 -21.83 7.59
C GLY A 28 16.98 -21.90 6.26
N GLU A 29 15.67 -21.63 6.28
CA GLU A 29 14.79 -21.60 5.11
C GLU A 29 14.56 -20.18 4.56
N LEU A 30 15.14 -19.16 5.20
CA LEU A 30 14.95 -17.74 4.87
C LEU A 30 16.23 -17.07 4.41
N VAL A 31 16.11 -16.17 3.45
CA VAL A 31 17.18 -15.25 3.05
C VAL A 31 17.07 -13.94 3.83
N ALA A 32 18.22 -13.28 4.07
CA ALA A 32 18.28 -11.99 4.73
C ALA A 32 18.71 -10.87 3.79
N PHE A 33 18.08 -9.72 3.98
CA PHE A 33 18.40 -8.44 3.36
C PHE A 33 18.64 -7.40 4.45
N ARG A 34 19.09 -6.21 4.03
CA ARG A 34 19.15 -5.04 4.90
C ARG A 34 18.46 -3.86 4.25
N ASP A 35 17.71 -3.11 5.04
CA ASP A 35 17.16 -1.83 4.62
C ASP A 35 18.20 -0.70 4.70
N GLU A 36 17.82 0.50 4.31
CA GLU A 36 18.67 1.70 4.30
C GLU A 36 19.11 2.12 5.71
N ARG A 37 18.40 1.64 6.76
CA ARG A 37 18.73 1.85 8.17
C ARG A 37 19.56 0.70 8.74
N GLY A 38 19.93 -0.28 7.92
CA GLY A 38 20.71 -1.46 8.29
C GLY A 38 19.94 -2.53 9.05
N ARG A 39 18.60 -2.43 9.16
CA ARG A 39 17.75 -3.44 9.81
C ARG A 39 17.70 -4.71 8.98
N GLU A 40 17.76 -5.86 9.63
CA GLU A 40 17.60 -7.14 8.95
C GLU A 40 16.14 -7.33 8.50
N LEU A 41 15.97 -7.71 7.24
CA LEU A 41 14.70 -8.12 6.65
C LEU A 41 14.80 -9.58 6.21
N LEU A 42 13.74 -10.35 6.42
CA LEU A 42 13.65 -11.76 6.07
C LEU A 42 12.66 -11.96 4.93
N ASP A 43 12.96 -12.90 4.05
CA ASP A 43 12.08 -13.29 2.94
C ASP A 43 12.31 -14.74 2.53
N LEU A 44 11.40 -15.28 1.71
CA LEU A 44 11.58 -16.58 1.09
C LEU A 44 12.61 -16.50 -0.05
N PRO A 45 13.49 -17.50 -0.21
CA PRO A 45 14.50 -17.52 -1.27
C PRO A 45 13.92 -17.26 -2.66
N GLU A 46 12.78 -17.89 -2.96
CA GLU A 46 12.11 -17.81 -4.27
C GLU A 46 10.97 -16.77 -4.33
N ALA A 47 10.82 -15.91 -3.30
CA ALA A 47 9.81 -14.86 -3.35
C ALA A 47 10.07 -13.91 -4.53
N PRO A 48 9.04 -13.54 -5.31
CA PRO A 48 9.17 -12.54 -6.36
C PRO A 48 9.64 -11.21 -5.79
N ARG A 49 10.76 -10.70 -6.32
CA ARG A 49 11.32 -9.39 -6.00
C ARG A 49 11.52 -8.66 -7.33
N PRO A 50 10.56 -7.80 -7.74
CA PRO A 50 10.70 -6.99 -8.94
C PRO A 50 11.98 -6.15 -8.90
N ASP A 51 12.52 -5.85 -10.08
CA ASP A 51 13.63 -4.90 -10.20
C ASP A 51 13.23 -3.55 -9.55
N PRO A 52 14.12 -2.87 -8.81
CA PRO A 52 13.79 -1.59 -8.17
C PRO A 52 13.30 -0.50 -9.13
N GLY A 53 13.64 -0.58 -10.41
CA GLY A 53 13.15 0.33 -11.45
C GLY A 53 11.80 -0.09 -12.05
N THR A 54 11.20 -1.20 -11.60
CA THR A 54 9.86 -1.62 -12.02
C THR A 54 8.82 -0.64 -11.49
N PRO A 55 8.05 0.06 -12.36
CA PRO A 55 7.04 1.00 -11.90
C PRO A 55 5.98 0.30 -11.05
N ALA A 56 5.65 0.87 -9.89
CA ALA A 56 4.54 0.39 -9.08
C ALA A 56 3.23 0.97 -9.63
N PRO A 57 2.29 0.12 -10.10
CA PRO A 57 1.05 0.60 -10.72
C PRO A 57 0.18 1.35 -9.71
N VAL A 58 -0.68 2.23 -10.21
CA VAL A 58 -1.71 2.86 -9.38
C VAL A 58 -2.64 1.81 -8.80
N ARG A 59 -2.95 1.92 -7.51
CA ARG A 59 -3.87 1.00 -6.82
C ARG A 59 -4.79 1.74 -5.86
N PHE A 60 -6.08 1.43 -5.93
CA PHE A 60 -7.07 1.90 -4.97
C PHE A 60 -7.19 0.86 -3.86
N LEU A 61 -6.74 1.23 -2.66
CA LEU A 61 -6.78 0.35 -1.49
C LEU A 61 -8.02 0.66 -0.65
N PRO A 62 -8.76 -0.37 -0.21
CA PRO A 62 -9.83 -0.20 0.76
C PRO A 62 -9.28 0.23 2.13
N ALA A 63 -10.19 0.59 3.02
CA ALA A 63 -9.86 0.83 4.41
C ALA A 63 -9.26 -0.45 5.02
N PHE A 64 -8.22 -0.29 5.85
CA PHE A 64 -7.59 -1.39 6.57
C PHE A 64 -6.94 -2.46 5.67
N ASP A 65 -6.49 -2.09 4.47
CA ASP A 65 -5.74 -3.00 3.61
C ASP A 65 -4.43 -3.47 4.28
N ASN A 66 -4.12 -4.77 4.15
CA ASN A 66 -2.94 -5.39 4.74
C ASN A 66 -1.61 -4.85 4.20
N VAL A 67 -1.59 -4.29 2.98
CA VAL A 67 -0.41 -3.58 2.46
C VAL A 67 0.02 -2.45 3.40
N ILE A 68 -0.94 -1.81 4.08
CA ILE A 68 -0.68 -0.74 5.05
C ILE A 68 -0.56 -1.28 6.48
N LEU A 69 -1.43 -2.22 6.87
CA LEU A 69 -1.52 -2.68 8.26
C LEU A 69 -0.49 -3.74 8.64
N GLY A 70 0.03 -4.49 7.66
CA GLY A 70 0.90 -5.64 7.88
C GLY A 70 2.33 -5.31 8.32
N TYR A 71 2.69 -4.03 8.40
CA TYR A 71 4.02 -3.59 8.82
C TYR A 71 3.94 -2.72 10.07
N GLN A 72 4.95 -2.87 10.92
CA GLN A 72 5.17 -1.97 12.05
C GLN A 72 5.53 -0.58 11.52
N ASP A 73 6.42 -0.54 10.52
CA ASP A 73 6.89 0.70 9.90
C ASP A 73 6.01 1.06 8.68
N ARG A 74 5.00 1.91 8.90
CA ARG A 74 4.09 2.36 7.84
C ARG A 74 4.70 3.42 6.93
N SER A 75 5.86 3.99 7.29
CA SER A 75 6.56 5.00 6.48
C SER A 75 7.06 4.46 5.12
N ARG A 76 7.02 3.13 4.95
CA ARG A 76 7.28 2.45 3.68
C ARG A 76 6.31 2.87 2.56
N ILE A 77 5.07 3.20 2.92
CA ILE A 77 3.99 3.47 1.96
C ILE A 77 3.30 4.81 2.23
N ILE A 78 3.27 5.26 3.49
CA ILE A 78 2.59 6.49 3.91
C ILE A 78 3.64 7.49 4.40
N ASP A 79 3.70 8.67 3.79
CA ASP A 79 4.55 9.76 4.24
C ASP A 79 4.18 10.21 5.66
N ASP A 80 5.16 10.67 6.45
CA ASP A 80 4.97 11.00 7.86
C ASP A 80 3.88 12.06 8.11
N GLU A 81 3.71 13.00 7.18
CA GLU A 81 2.64 14.02 7.21
C GLU A 81 1.23 13.42 7.11
N HIS A 82 1.10 12.20 6.59
CA HIS A 82 -0.17 11.52 6.34
C HIS A 82 -0.38 10.26 7.20
N ARG A 83 0.50 9.99 8.18
CA ARG A 83 0.46 8.80 9.05
C ARG A 83 -0.90 8.57 9.75
N GLY A 84 -1.67 9.64 9.98
CA GLY A 84 -3.00 9.57 10.58
C GLY A 84 -4.05 8.86 9.73
N LEU A 85 -3.88 8.79 8.41
CA LEU A 85 -4.83 8.15 7.49
C LEU A 85 -5.06 6.68 7.81
N SER A 86 -3.99 5.97 8.20
CA SER A 86 -4.08 4.57 8.56
C SER A 86 -4.85 4.36 9.88
N VAL A 87 -4.70 5.27 10.84
CA VAL A 87 -5.46 5.24 12.11
C VAL A 87 -6.94 5.55 11.86
N ALA A 88 -7.22 6.51 10.96
CA ALA A 88 -8.58 6.88 10.57
C ALA A 88 -9.30 5.83 9.72
N GLY A 89 -8.61 4.76 9.27
CA GLY A 89 -9.19 3.77 8.36
C GLY A 89 -9.53 4.38 7.00
N ALA A 90 -8.76 5.35 6.53
CA ALA A 90 -8.98 5.96 5.23
C ALA A 90 -8.76 4.95 4.10
N ARG A 91 -9.59 5.04 3.06
CA ARG A 91 -9.31 4.40 1.77
C ARG A 91 -8.33 5.29 1.01
N VAL A 92 -7.31 4.69 0.40
CA VAL A 92 -6.18 5.44 -0.20
C VAL A 92 -5.91 5.01 -1.63
N VAL A 93 -5.27 5.89 -2.38
CA VAL A 93 -4.74 5.59 -3.71
C VAL A 93 -3.21 5.62 -3.64
N LEU A 94 -2.59 4.53 -4.08
CA LEU A 94 -1.15 4.45 -4.28
C LEU A 94 -0.81 4.99 -5.67
N VAL A 95 0.22 5.81 -5.75
CA VAL A 95 0.89 6.21 -7.00
C VAL A 95 2.37 5.94 -6.77
N ASP A 96 2.97 5.13 -7.64
CA ASP A 96 4.35 4.66 -7.49
C ASP A 96 4.64 4.06 -6.08
N GLY A 97 3.70 3.23 -5.61
CA GLY A 97 3.81 2.55 -4.32
C GLY A 97 3.62 3.44 -3.07
N ARG A 98 3.35 4.75 -3.24
CA ARG A 98 3.15 5.70 -2.14
C ARG A 98 1.72 6.23 -2.08
N VAL A 99 1.18 6.39 -0.88
CA VAL A 99 -0.13 7.03 -0.68
C VAL A 99 -0.07 8.47 -1.17
N SER A 100 -0.90 8.76 -2.19
CA SER A 100 -0.91 10.06 -2.86
C SER A 100 -2.30 10.70 -2.93
N ALA A 101 -3.36 9.96 -2.59
CA ALA A 101 -4.73 10.45 -2.48
C ALA A 101 -5.56 9.59 -1.51
N THR A 102 -6.71 10.10 -1.09
CA THR A 102 -7.80 9.30 -0.51
C THR A 102 -8.94 9.13 -1.51
N TRP A 103 -9.84 8.18 -1.26
CA TRP A 103 -11.04 8.03 -2.10
C TRP A 103 -12.29 7.61 -1.33
N THR A 104 -13.44 7.99 -1.87
CA THR A 104 -14.78 7.60 -1.39
C THR A 104 -15.65 7.18 -2.58
N VAL A 105 -16.84 6.66 -2.28
CA VAL A 105 -17.87 6.39 -3.28
C VAL A 105 -19.13 7.10 -2.83
N GLU A 106 -19.62 8.01 -3.68
CA GLU A 106 -20.81 8.81 -3.42
C GLU A 106 -21.69 8.78 -4.67
N GLU A 107 -22.96 8.42 -4.50
CA GLU A 107 -23.95 8.35 -5.59
C GLU A 107 -23.45 7.58 -6.82
N GLY A 108 -22.72 6.48 -6.63
CA GLY A 108 -22.15 5.66 -7.71
C GLY A 108 -20.99 6.32 -8.46
N THR A 109 -20.31 7.31 -7.87
CA THR A 109 -19.09 7.94 -8.39
C THR A 109 -17.93 7.68 -7.44
N VAL A 110 -16.80 7.21 -7.97
CA VAL A 110 -15.54 7.14 -7.24
C VAL A 110 -14.94 8.56 -7.17
N SER A 111 -14.86 9.12 -5.97
CA SER A 111 -14.32 10.46 -5.72
C SER A 111 -12.92 10.34 -5.15
N VAL A 112 -11.94 10.95 -5.82
CA VAL A 112 -10.52 10.93 -5.41
C VAL A 112 -10.11 12.32 -4.94
N THR A 113 -9.54 12.38 -3.73
CA THR A 113 -9.03 13.61 -3.11
C THR A 113 -7.49 13.51 -3.02
N PRO A 114 -6.74 14.17 -3.93
CA PRO A 114 -5.28 14.17 -3.87
C PRO A 114 -4.76 14.74 -2.56
N LEU A 115 -3.68 14.16 -2.05
CA LEU A 115 -2.96 14.66 -0.87
C LEU A 115 -1.75 15.53 -1.25
N ARG A 116 -1.30 15.40 -2.49
CA ARG A 116 -0.23 16.19 -3.10
C ARG A 116 -0.61 16.55 -4.53
N ARG A 117 0.21 17.38 -5.16
CA ARG A 117 0.13 17.58 -6.62
C ARG A 117 0.45 16.27 -7.34
N LEU A 118 -0.49 15.83 -8.16
CA LEU A 118 -0.32 14.71 -9.08
C LEU A 118 0.18 15.23 -10.44
N SER A 119 1.10 14.50 -11.06
CA SER A 119 1.54 14.79 -12.43
C SER A 119 0.37 14.59 -13.40
N ARG A 120 0.49 15.09 -14.64
CA ARG A 120 -0.54 14.82 -15.66
C ARG A 120 -0.68 13.32 -15.95
N ALA A 121 0.44 12.59 -15.94
CA ALA A 121 0.47 11.15 -16.14
C ALA A 121 -0.22 10.43 -14.97
N ASP A 122 0.18 10.75 -13.73
CA ASP A 122 -0.43 10.18 -12.51
C ASP A 122 -1.95 10.39 -12.49
N ARG A 123 -2.41 11.59 -12.86
CA ARG A 123 -3.86 11.88 -12.92
C ARG A 123 -4.58 11.02 -13.95
N THR A 124 -3.94 10.73 -15.09
CA THR A 124 -4.50 9.84 -16.11
C THR A 124 -4.56 8.40 -15.60
N GLU A 125 -3.48 7.88 -15.02
CA GLU A 125 -3.43 6.51 -14.48
C GLU A 125 -4.41 6.31 -13.31
N VAL A 126 -4.54 7.31 -12.42
CA VAL A 126 -5.55 7.33 -11.35
C VAL A 126 -6.96 7.32 -11.90
N ALA A 127 -7.22 8.08 -12.97
CA ALA A 127 -8.54 8.07 -13.60
C ALA A 127 -8.84 6.72 -14.28
N GLU A 128 -7.84 6.06 -14.88
CA GLU A 128 -7.99 4.75 -15.52
C GLU A 128 -8.27 3.63 -14.50
N GLU A 129 -7.43 3.50 -13.47
CA GLU A 129 -7.64 2.51 -12.40
C GLU A 129 -8.96 2.77 -11.67
N GLY A 130 -9.30 4.03 -11.43
CA GLY A 130 -10.53 4.39 -10.74
C GLY A 130 -11.80 4.16 -11.56
N ARG A 131 -11.76 4.26 -12.90
CA ARG A 131 -12.85 3.82 -13.78
C ARG A 131 -13.06 2.31 -13.69
N ALA A 132 -11.97 1.53 -13.69
CA ALA A 132 -12.04 0.08 -13.53
C ALA A 132 -12.65 -0.30 -12.17
N LEU A 133 -12.26 0.40 -11.09
CA LEU A 133 -12.87 0.23 -9.78
C LEU A 133 -14.35 0.62 -9.76
N ALA A 134 -14.72 1.74 -10.35
CA ALA A 134 -16.12 2.19 -10.42
C ALA A 134 -16.99 1.14 -11.12
N ALA A 135 -16.54 0.65 -12.28
CA ALA A 135 -17.22 -0.42 -13.02
C ALA A 135 -17.33 -1.71 -12.20
N PHE A 136 -16.27 -2.09 -11.47
CA PHE A 136 -16.32 -3.25 -10.58
C PHE A 136 -17.35 -3.08 -9.46
N LEU A 137 -17.41 -1.90 -8.81
CA LEU A 137 -18.33 -1.63 -7.71
C LEU A 137 -19.79 -1.50 -8.13
N SER A 138 -20.05 -1.29 -9.42
CA SER A 138 -21.39 -1.15 -9.99
C SER A 138 -21.81 -2.37 -10.83
N ASP A 139 -21.11 -3.51 -10.74
CA ASP A 139 -21.33 -4.69 -11.59
C ASP A 139 -21.35 -4.38 -13.11
N GLY A 140 -20.58 -3.36 -13.53
CA GLY A 140 -20.45 -2.91 -14.92
C GLY A 140 -21.37 -1.75 -15.33
N ASP A 141 -22.33 -1.35 -14.49
CA ASP A 141 -23.35 -0.36 -14.84
C ASP A 141 -22.86 1.11 -14.91
N GLY A 142 -21.64 1.41 -14.44
CA GLY A 142 -21.06 2.74 -14.56
C GLY A 142 -19.59 2.83 -14.10
N ASP A 143 -18.83 3.71 -14.73
CA ASP A 143 -17.39 3.88 -14.48
C ASP A 143 -17.04 5.27 -13.92
N ARG A 144 -18.03 5.98 -13.36
CA ARG A 144 -17.88 7.39 -13.01
C ARG A 144 -16.78 7.61 -11.97
N ILE A 145 -15.84 8.47 -12.32
CA ILE A 145 -14.76 8.95 -11.44
C ILE A 145 -14.65 10.48 -11.48
N ARG A 146 -14.36 11.08 -10.32
CA ARG A 146 -13.96 12.47 -10.18
C ARG A 146 -12.62 12.55 -9.45
N VAL A 147 -11.61 13.15 -10.09
CA VAL A 147 -10.31 13.45 -9.44
C VAL A 147 -10.24 14.92 -9.07
N GLY A 148 -10.18 15.21 -7.77
CA GLY A 148 -10.12 16.56 -7.23
C GLY A 148 -8.87 17.36 -7.62
N ALA A 149 -8.84 18.63 -7.21
CA ALA A 149 -7.63 19.44 -7.25
C ALA A 149 -6.69 19.04 -6.09
N ALA A 150 -5.39 19.28 -6.27
CA ALA A 150 -4.43 19.11 -5.18
C ALA A 150 -4.65 20.18 -4.11
N PRO A 151 -4.28 19.91 -2.84
CA PRO A 151 -4.23 20.94 -1.81
C PRO A 151 -3.27 22.07 -2.23
N PRO A 152 -3.50 23.30 -1.74
CA PRO A 152 -2.68 24.46 -2.04
C PRO A 152 -1.23 24.33 -1.53
#